data_AF-A0A9D7D5J5-F1
#
_entry.id   AF-A0A9D7D5J5-F1
#
_cell.length_a   1.000
_cell.length_b   1.000
_cell.length_c   1.000
_cell.angle_alpha   90.00
_cell.angle_beta   90.00
_cell.angle_gamma   90.00
#
_symmetry.space_group_name_H-M   'P 1'
#
loop_
_entity.id
_entity.type
_entity.pdbx_description
1 polymer ?
#
loop_
_entity_poly.entity_id
_entity_poly.type
_entity_poly.pdbx_seq_one_letter_code
_entity_poly.pdbx_strand_id
1 'polypeptide(L)'
;MRLLTTVAVLALLAACGQPAPPPATTEMPATTTAPIDANAITSNGWSTLRVGMTRAEVTAAVGAQANPNTVGGADPQACDLFHPANAPEGMLVMIQQDVLTSITIRNNTTLRTDRGFGIGSTAAEIKAAYGASAYSEPHKYVAGAEYVTIWTTGAPATPGAYVQDTNARGIRYETDAQGVVTAVHAGGASIQNVEGCS
;
A
#
# COMPACT_ATOMS: atom_id res chain seq x y z
N MET A 1 29.45 42.33 -84.01
CA MET A 1 30.25 43.55 -83.76
C MET A 1 29.43 44.46 -82.84
N ARG A 2 29.89 44.67 -81.59
CA ARG A 2 29.50 45.76 -80.65
C ARG A 2 28.02 45.76 -80.18
N LEU A 3 27.64 46.13 -78.96
CA LEU A 3 28.31 46.49 -77.71
C LEU A 3 27.25 46.34 -76.57
N LEU A 4 27.73 46.33 -75.33
CA LEU A 4 27.03 46.18 -74.05
C LEU A 4 25.87 47.16 -73.81
N THR A 5 24.88 46.77 -73.00
CA THR A 5 24.46 47.55 -71.81
C THR A 5 23.65 46.70 -70.82
N THR A 6 24.20 46.63 -69.61
CA THR A 6 23.69 46.05 -68.36
C THR A 6 22.57 46.89 -67.73
N VAL A 7 21.51 46.25 -67.22
CA VAL A 7 20.80 46.70 -66.01
C VAL A 7 20.48 45.46 -65.17
N ALA A 8 21.11 45.40 -64.00
CA ALA A 8 20.82 44.44 -62.95
C ALA A 8 19.64 44.96 -62.11
N VAL A 9 18.66 44.09 -61.82
CA VAL A 9 17.68 44.31 -60.75
C VAL A 9 17.77 43.11 -59.83
N LEU A 10 18.48 43.28 -58.71
CA LEU A 10 18.38 42.39 -57.55
C LEU A 10 17.07 42.71 -56.81
N ALA A 11 16.14 41.77 -56.80
CA ALA A 11 15.05 41.74 -55.83
C ALA A 11 15.45 40.78 -54.71
N LEU A 12 15.98 41.34 -53.63
CA LEU A 12 16.14 40.68 -52.33
C LEU A 12 14.76 40.54 -51.69
N LEU A 13 14.20 39.33 -51.67
CA LEU A 13 13.17 38.96 -50.69
C LEU A 13 13.83 38.15 -49.59
N ALA A 14 14.17 38.85 -48.51
CA ALA A 14 14.55 38.29 -47.23
C ALA A 14 13.37 37.49 -46.68
N ALA A 15 13.44 36.15 -46.78
CA ALA A 15 12.59 35.27 -45.99
C ALA A 15 13.07 35.32 -44.54
N CYS A 16 12.42 36.15 -43.73
CA CYS A 16 12.65 36.23 -42.29
C CYS A 16 12.41 34.85 -41.65
N GLY A 17 13.46 34.30 -41.05
CA GLY A 17 13.38 33.12 -40.20
C GLY A 17 12.55 33.39 -38.96
N GLN A 18 11.30 32.89 -38.94
CA GLN A 18 10.57 32.74 -37.70
C GLN A 18 11.20 31.61 -36.87
N PRO A 19 11.64 31.87 -35.63
CA PRO A 19 11.99 30.81 -34.70
C PRO A 19 10.77 29.92 -34.46
N ALA A 20 10.95 28.61 -34.53
CA ALA A 20 9.91 27.65 -34.19
C ALA A 20 9.42 27.91 -32.75
N PRO A 21 8.11 27.89 -32.48
CA PRO A 21 7.61 28.01 -31.13
C PRO A 21 8.19 26.88 -30.27
N PRO A 22 8.63 27.16 -29.04
CA PRO A 22 9.12 26.13 -28.13
C PRO A 22 8.03 25.06 -27.94
N PRO A 23 8.40 23.77 -27.80
CA PRO A 23 7.43 22.73 -27.53
C PRO A 23 6.61 23.11 -26.30
N ALA A 24 5.29 23.00 -26.43
CA ALA A 24 4.38 23.24 -25.33
C ALA A 24 4.81 22.36 -24.15
N THR A 25 5.21 22.98 -23.05
CA THR A 25 5.43 22.29 -21.79
C THR A 25 4.08 21.75 -21.36
N THR A 26 3.84 20.46 -21.57
CA THR A 26 2.74 19.76 -20.92
C THR A 26 3.01 19.86 -19.42
N GLU A 27 2.39 20.82 -18.75
CA GLU A 27 2.33 20.84 -17.29
C GLU A 27 1.69 19.52 -16.86
N MET A 28 2.52 18.64 -16.30
CA MET A 28 2.05 17.43 -15.64
C MET A 28 1.01 17.88 -14.61
N PRO A 29 -0.19 17.26 -14.57
CA PRO A 29 -1.15 17.53 -13.52
C PRO A 29 -0.45 17.38 -12.18
N ALA A 30 -0.45 18.44 -11.37
CA ALA A 30 -0.01 18.33 -9.99
C ALA A 30 -0.87 17.26 -9.34
N THR A 31 -0.25 16.13 -8.97
CA THR A 31 -0.90 15.07 -8.20
C THR A 31 -1.32 15.70 -6.88
N THR A 32 -2.58 16.10 -6.79
CA THR A 32 -3.18 16.50 -5.52
C THR A 32 -3.24 15.22 -4.69
N THR A 33 -2.25 15.02 -3.82
CA THR A 33 -2.29 13.95 -2.82
C THR A 33 -3.55 14.17 -2.02
N ALA A 34 -4.52 13.26 -2.15
CA ALA A 34 -5.75 13.31 -1.36
C ALA A 34 -5.37 13.40 0.14
N PRO A 35 -6.13 14.16 0.95
CA PRO A 35 -5.87 14.22 2.39
C PRO A 35 -5.83 12.80 2.96
N ILE A 36 -4.74 12.45 3.64
CA ILE A 36 -4.63 11.17 4.34
C ILE A 36 -5.62 11.22 5.51
N ASP A 37 -6.54 10.25 5.57
CA ASP A 37 -7.45 10.10 6.71
C ASP A 37 -6.61 9.91 7.99
N ALA A 38 -6.79 10.80 8.96
CA ALA A 38 -6.06 10.74 10.23
C ALA A 38 -6.34 9.45 11.03
N ASN A 39 -7.44 8.76 10.72
CA ASN A 39 -7.80 7.47 11.29
C ASN A 39 -7.40 6.28 10.40
N ALA A 40 -6.65 6.51 9.33
CA ALA A 40 -6.22 5.44 8.43
C ALA A 40 -5.27 4.45 9.10
N ILE A 41 -5.32 3.20 8.63
CA ILE A 41 -4.32 2.19 8.92
C ILE A 41 -3.09 2.45 8.05
N THR A 42 -1.92 2.44 8.68
CA THR A 42 -0.63 2.58 8.00
C THR A 42 0.19 1.32 8.20
N SER A 43 1.26 1.15 7.42
CA SER A 43 2.23 0.07 7.64
C SER A 43 2.88 0.10 9.04
N ASN A 44 2.82 1.23 9.74
CA ASN A 44 3.39 1.39 11.09
C ASN A 44 2.37 1.14 12.21
N GLY A 45 1.07 1.10 11.91
CA GLY A 45 0.01 0.90 12.90
C GLY A 45 -1.22 1.79 12.66
N TRP A 46 -2.01 1.97 13.72
CA TRP A 46 -3.29 2.68 13.70
C TRP A 46 -3.50 3.43 15.02
N SER A 47 -4.01 4.67 14.98
CA SER A 47 -4.25 5.50 16.17
C SER A 47 -3.00 5.57 17.07
N THR A 48 -3.05 5.01 18.28
CA THR A 48 -1.94 4.91 19.24
C THR A 48 -1.13 3.62 19.09
N LEU A 49 -1.67 2.60 18.41
CA LEU A 49 -0.96 1.33 18.19
C LEU A 49 0.20 1.50 17.24
N ARG A 50 1.35 0.94 17.61
CA ARG A 50 2.55 0.89 16.77
C ARG A 50 3.09 -0.54 16.74
N VAL A 51 3.44 -1.00 15.54
CA VAL A 51 4.15 -2.27 15.36
C VAL A 51 5.47 -2.21 16.14
N GLY A 52 5.70 -3.20 17.00
CA GLY A 52 6.80 -3.21 17.96
C GLY A 52 6.38 -2.98 19.42
N MET A 53 5.15 -2.51 19.68
CA MET A 53 4.62 -2.41 21.05
C MET A 53 4.54 -3.78 21.73
N THR A 54 4.81 -3.83 23.02
CA THR A 54 4.56 -5.00 23.86
C THR A 54 3.06 -5.25 24.03
N ARG A 55 2.66 -6.47 24.43
CA ARG A 55 1.26 -6.76 24.79
C ARG A 55 0.73 -5.81 25.86
N ALA A 56 1.57 -5.45 26.84
CA ALA A 56 1.19 -4.53 27.91
C ALA A 56 0.88 -3.13 27.36
N GLU A 57 1.71 -2.62 26.44
CA GLU A 57 1.47 -1.33 25.77
C GLU A 57 0.21 -1.36 24.89
N VAL A 58 -0.01 -2.45 24.13
CA VAL A 58 -1.24 -2.64 23.35
C VAL A 58 -2.47 -2.64 24.26
N THR A 59 -2.41 -3.38 25.37
CA THR A 59 -3.50 -3.45 26.36
C THR A 59 -3.80 -2.10 26.98
N ALA A 60 -2.76 -1.32 27.29
CA ALA A 60 -2.92 0.05 27.80
C ALA A 60 -3.51 1.00 26.74
N ALA A 61 -3.16 0.81 25.46
CA ALA A 61 -3.59 1.67 24.37
C ALA A 61 -5.04 1.44 23.94
N VAL A 62 -5.47 0.18 23.81
CA VAL A 62 -6.76 -0.20 23.19
C VAL A 62 -7.52 -1.28 23.97
N GLY A 63 -7.12 -1.57 25.20
CA GLY A 63 -7.74 -2.58 26.05
C GLY A 63 -7.23 -3.99 25.78
N ALA A 64 -7.50 -4.88 26.74
CA ALA A 64 -7.22 -6.32 26.59
C ALA A 64 -8.19 -6.97 25.59
N GLN A 65 -8.07 -8.27 25.38
CA GLN A 65 -9.00 -9.04 24.55
C GLN A 65 -10.46 -8.85 25.00
N ALA A 66 -11.34 -8.52 24.05
CA ALA A 66 -12.75 -8.25 24.32
C ALA A 66 -13.52 -9.47 24.84
N ASN A 67 -13.14 -10.67 24.40
CA ASN A 67 -13.72 -11.93 24.87
C ASN A 67 -12.62 -12.86 25.39
N PRO A 68 -12.46 -13.04 26.71
CA PRO A 68 -11.40 -13.87 27.27
C PRO A 68 -11.57 -15.37 27.00
N ASN A 69 -12.74 -15.80 26.50
CA ASN A 69 -13.02 -17.20 26.17
C ASN A 69 -12.73 -17.54 24.70
N THR A 70 -12.39 -16.56 23.86
CA THR A 70 -11.86 -16.84 22.53
C THR A 70 -10.42 -17.31 22.67
N VAL A 71 -10.16 -18.56 22.32
CA VAL A 71 -8.79 -19.10 22.29
C VAL A 71 -8.00 -18.30 21.25
N GLY A 72 -6.89 -17.71 21.67
CA GLY A 72 -5.84 -17.21 20.78
C GLY A 72 -5.17 -18.35 20.00
N GLY A 73 -4.08 -18.07 19.30
CA GLY A 73 -3.30 -19.09 18.57
C GLY A 73 -2.96 -20.31 19.45
N ALA A 74 -2.58 -21.43 18.82
CA ALA A 74 -2.35 -22.72 19.50
C ALA A 74 -1.36 -22.65 20.69
N ASP A 75 -0.47 -21.67 20.68
CA ASP A 75 0.33 -21.23 21.82
C ASP A 75 0.23 -19.70 21.95
N PRO A 76 -0.64 -19.16 22.83
CA PRO A 76 -0.83 -17.71 22.98
C PRO A 76 0.41 -16.97 23.49
N GLN A 77 1.41 -17.68 24.04
CA GLN A 77 2.69 -17.10 24.43
C GLN A 77 3.60 -16.90 23.21
N ALA A 78 3.54 -17.82 22.24
CA ALA A 78 4.30 -17.71 21.00
C ALA A 78 3.62 -16.79 19.99
N CYS A 79 2.31 -16.95 19.78
CA CYS A 79 1.52 -16.13 18.88
C CYS A 79 0.04 -16.08 19.28
N ASP A 80 -0.51 -14.87 19.30
CA ASP A 80 -1.89 -14.61 19.65
C ASP A 80 -2.51 -13.60 18.68
N LEU A 81 -3.74 -13.86 18.26
CA LEU A 81 -4.52 -13.00 17.38
C LEU A 81 -5.85 -12.73 18.06
N PHE A 82 -6.11 -11.48 18.45
CA PHE A 82 -7.31 -11.15 19.20
C PHE A 82 -7.89 -9.78 18.83
N HIS A 83 -9.16 -9.58 19.18
CA HIS A 83 -9.84 -8.28 19.07
C HIS A 83 -9.69 -7.52 20.41
N PRO A 84 -9.01 -6.37 20.46
CA PRO A 84 -8.94 -5.54 21.66
C PRO A 84 -10.30 -4.89 21.99
N ALA A 85 -10.62 -4.73 23.27
CA ALA A 85 -11.92 -4.26 23.75
C ALA A 85 -12.34 -2.87 23.24
N ASN A 86 -11.37 -1.99 22.98
CA ASN A 86 -11.63 -0.63 22.50
C ASN A 86 -11.20 -0.42 21.03
N ALA A 87 -10.93 -1.51 20.29
CA ALA A 87 -10.65 -1.44 18.87
C ALA A 87 -11.96 -1.40 18.05
N PRO A 88 -11.96 -0.79 16.84
CA PRO A 88 -13.10 -0.85 15.93
C PRO A 88 -13.47 -2.29 15.57
N GLU A 89 -14.75 -2.53 15.30
CA GLU A 89 -15.21 -3.83 14.82
C GLU A 89 -14.41 -4.26 13.58
N GLY A 90 -14.15 -5.56 13.48
CA GLY A 90 -13.37 -6.15 12.41
C GLY A 90 -11.85 -6.00 12.56
N MET A 91 -11.36 -5.24 13.55
CA MET A 91 -9.93 -5.13 13.84
C MET A 91 -9.43 -6.27 14.72
N LEU A 92 -8.29 -6.83 14.37
CA LEU A 92 -7.52 -7.79 15.15
C LEU A 92 -6.07 -7.30 15.26
N VAL A 93 -5.44 -7.63 16.38
CA VAL A 93 -4.01 -7.43 16.59
C VAL A 93 -3.34 -8.78 16.71
N MET A 94 -2.15 -8.91 16.11
CA MET A 94 -1.30 -10.08 16.25
C MET A 94 -0.13 -9.76 17.15
N ILE A 95 0.00 -10.51 18.23
CA ILE A 95 1.15 -10.48 19.12
C ILE A 95 1.98 -11.73 18.87
N GLN A 96 3.27 -11.59 18.59
CA GLN A 96 4.22 -12.71 18.52
C GLN A 96 5.38 -12.41 19.46
N GLN A 97 5.76 -13.39 20.29
CA GLN A 97 6.81 -13.22 21.29
C GLN A 97 6.66 -11.92 22.11
N ASP A 98 5.44 -11.68 22.59
CA ASP A 98 5.02 -10.48 23.34
C ASP A 98 5.04 -9.14 22.57
N VAL A 99 5.27 -9.14 21.26
CA VAL A 99 5.35 -7.93 20.42
C VAL A 99 4.22 -7.87 19.40
N LEU A 100 3.62 -6.68 19.23
CA LEU A 100 2.67 -6.38 18.15
C LEU A 100 3.36 -6.43 16.80
N THR A 101 3.05 -7.45 16.00
CA THR A 101 3.67 -7.68 14.70
C THR A 101 2.79 -7.25 13.53
N SER A 102 1.46 -7.29 13.68
CA SER A 102 0.52 -6.79 12.68
C SER A 102 -0.84 -6.40 13.25
N ILE A 103 -1.54 -5.57 12.50
CA ILE A 103 -2.95 -5.22 12.66
C ILE A 103 -3.67 -5.75 11.43
N THR A 104 -4.76 -6.49 11.62
CA THR A 104 -5.63 -6.96 10.55
C THR A 104 -6.99 -6.29 10.66
N ILE A 105 -7.56 -5.85 9.54
CA ILE A 105 -8.98 -5.53 9.45
C ILE A 105 -9.69 -6.50 8.50
N ARG A 106 -10.86 -6.99 8.93
CA ARG A 106 -11.73 -7.89 8.18
C ARG A 106 -13.16 -7.75 8.67
N ASN A 107 -14.15 -7.83 7.78
CA ASN A 107 -15.60 -7.75 8.08
C ASN A 107 -16.02 -6.47 8.83
N ASN A 108 -17.26 -6.00 8.64
CA ASN A 108 -17.92 -4.97 9.47
C ASN A 108 -17.08 -3.74 9.86
N THR A 109 -16.22 -3.25 8.97
CA THR A 109 -15.33 -2.13 9.24
C THR A 109 -15.30 -1.16 8.08
N THR A 110 -15.26 0.13 8.40
CA THR A 110 -15.09 1.20 7.41
C THR A 110 -13.67 1.73 7.36
N LEU A 111 -12.76 1.18 8.17
CA LEU A 111 -11.36 1.58 8.17
C LEU A 111 -10.72 1.34 6.81
N ARG A 112 -9.87 2.30 6.42
CA ARG A 112 -9.11 2.27 5.17
C ARG A 112 -7.63 2.45 5.47
N THR A 113 -6.80 2.08 4.51
CA THR A 113 -5.38 2.39 4.52
C THR A 113 -5.14 3.87 4.23
N ASP A 114 -3.91 4.33 4.41
CA ASP A 114 -3.48 5.70 4.12
C ASP A 114 -3.70 6.15 2.65
N ARG A 115 -3.88 5.19 1.73
CA ARG A 115 -4.29 5.42 0.33
C ARG A 115 -5.79 5.25 0.06
N GLY A 116 -6.60 5.01 1.09
CA GLY A 116 -8.06 4.88 0.96
C GLY A 116 -8.56 3.49 0.58
N PHE A 117 -7.69 2.49 0.48
CA PHE A 117 -8.08 1.10 0.18
C PHE A 117 -8.54 0.35 1.43
N GLY A 118 -9.46 -0.58 1.28
CA GLY A 118 -9.93 -1.40 2.39
C GLY A 118 -10.88 -2.48 1.91
N ILE A 119 -11.70 -3.00 2.81
CA ILE A 119 -12.71 -3.99 2.48
C ILE A 119 -13.62 -3.47 1.36
N GLY A 120 -13.81 -4.27 0.31
CA GLY A 120 -14.58 -3.91 -0.88
C GLY A 120 -13.81 -3.20 -2.00
N SER A 121 -12.55 -2.75 -1.77
CA SER A 121 -11.67 -2.33 -2.86
C SER A 121 -11.29 -3.52 -3.75
N THR A 122 -10.84 -3.27 -4.98
CA THR A 122 -10.38 -4.34 -5.88
C THR A 122 -8.86 -4.43 -5.95
N ALA A 123 -8.32 -5.63 -6.17
CA ALA A 123 -6.90 -5.81 -6.45
C ALA A 123 -6.43 -5.03 -7.69
N ALA A 124 -7.31 -4.86 -8.69
CA ALA A 124 -7.01 -4.07 -9.88
C ALA A 124 -6.74 -2.59 -9.55
N GLU A 125 -7.61 -1.97 -8.73
CA GLU A 125 -7.43 -0.58 -8.28
C GLU A 125 -6.14 -0.41 -7.46
N ILE A 126 -5.86 -1.36 -6.56
CA ILE A 126 -4.66 -1.35 -5.71
C ILE A 126 -3.40 -1.47 -6.59
N LYS A 127 -3.34 -2.45 -7.48
CA LYS A 127 -2.19 -2.64 -8.38
C LYS A 127 -1.98 -1.43 -9.29
N ALA A 128 -3.05 -0.82 -9.78
CA ALA A 128 -2.97 0.41 -10.56
C ALA A 128 -2.38 1.59 -9.75
N ALA A 129 -2.78 1.73 -8.48
CA ALA A 129 -2.34 2.83 -7.64
C ALA A 129 -0.91 2.69 -7.10
N TYR A 130 -0.45 1.46 -6.83
CA TYR A 130 0.90 1.20 -6.29
C TYR A 130 1.93 0.86 -7.38
N GLY A 131 1.49 0.50 -8.58
CA GLY A 131 2.37 0.19 -9.71
C GLY A 131 3.38 -0.91 -9.37
N ALA A 132 4.65 -0.67 -9.70
CA ALA A 132 5.73 -1.64 -9.51
C ALA A 132 5.98 -2.05 -8.05
N SER A 133 5.47 -1.30 -7.07
CA SER A 133 5.58 -1.65 -5.65
C SER A 133 4.58 -2.72 -5.20
N ALA A 134 3.53 -2.99 -5.98
CA ALA A 134 2.57 -4.03 -5.68
C ALA A 134 3.06 -5.39 -6.20
N TYR A 135 3.40 -6.28 -5.27
CA TYR A 135 3.67 -7.67 -5.57
C TYR A 135 2.40 -8.50 -5.39
N SER A 136 2.02 -9.26 -6.41
CA SER A 136 0.85 -10.13 -6.39
C SER A 136 1.27 -11.59 -6.43
N GLU A 137 0.62 -12.41 -5.60
CA GLU A 137 0.76 -13.86 -5.61
C GLU A 137 -0.61 -14.54 -5.42
N PRO A 138 -0.81 -15.76 -5.97
CA PRO A 138 -2.07 -16.49 -5.80
C PRO A 138 -2.40 -16.74 -4.33
N HIS A 139 -3.68 -16.68 -3.99
CA HIS A 139 -4.16 -17.06 -2.66
C HIS A 139 -3.95 -18.56 -2.41
N LYS A 140 -3.54 -18.93 -1.18
CA LYS A 140 -3.19 -20.32 -0.84
C LYS A 140 -4.37 -21.30 -0.99
N TYR A 141 -5.58 -20.83 -0.71
CA TYR A 141 -6.76 -21.69 -0.55
C TYR A 141 -7.94 -21.38 -1.47
N VAL A 142 -7.92 -20.22 -2.14
CA VAL A 142 -9.09 -19.73 -2.88
C VAL A 142 -8.65 -19.52 -4.32
N ALA A 143 -9.12 -20.41 -5.20
CA ALA A 143 -8.80 -20.29 -6.62
C ALA A 143 -9.35 -18.96 -7.18
N GLY A 144 -8.51 -18.22 -7.90
CA GLY A 144 -8.83 -16.91 -8.46
C GLY A 144 -8.62 -15.74 -7.51
N ALA A 145 -8.44 -15.97 -6.20
CA ALA A 145 -8.04 -14.93 -5.26
C ALA A 145 -6.53 -14.69 -5.29
N GLU A 146 -6.11 -13.53 -4.81
CA GLU A 146 -4.71 -13.14 -4.71
C GLU A 146 -4.41 -12.44 -3.38
N TYR A 147 -3.13 -12.41 -3.05
CA TYR A 147 -2.58 -11.49 -2.09
C TYR A 147 -1.80 -10.40 -2.82
N VAL A 148 -2.03 -9.14 -2.46
CA VAL A 148 -1.29 -8.00 -3.00
C VAL A 148 -0.50 -7.34 -1.87
N THR A 149 0.83 -7.46 -1.90
CA THR A 149 1.73 -6.97 -0.84
C THR A 149 2.52 -5.76 -1.32
N ILE A 150 2.56 -4.73 -0.48
CA ILE A 150 3.34 -3.51 -0.67
C ILE A 150 4.22 -3.32 0.57
N TRP A 151 5.53 -3.32 0.38
CA TRP A 151 6.49 -2.96 1.43
C TRP A 151 6.85 -1.48 1.34
N THR A 152 6.66 -0.73 2.42
CA THR A 152 7.13 0.65 2.55
C THR A 152 8.59 0.72 3.00
N THR A 153 9.03 -0.25 3.80
CA THR A 153 10.40 -0.40 4.29
C THR A 153 10.75 -1.89 4.34
N GLY A 154 12.02 -2.24 4.12
CA GLY A 154 12.50 -3.63 4.22
C GLY A 154 11.95 -4.56 3.13
N ALA A 155 11.64 -4.01 1.95
CA ALA A 155 11.23 -4.80 0.80
C ALA A 155 12.31 -5.83 0.43
N PRO A 156 11.95 -7.04 -0.01
CA PRO A 156 12.93 -8.04 -0.42
C PRO A 156 13.61 -7.61 -1.72
N ALA A 157 14.89 -7.97 -1.88
CA ALA A 157 15.64 -7.68 -3.12
C ALA A 157 15.02 -8.37 -4.35
N THR A 158 14.43 -9.55 -4.14
CA THR A 158 13.68 -10.29 -5.16
C THR A 158 12.19 -10.19 -4.84
N PRO A 159 11.35 -9.69 -5.77
CA PRO A 159 9.90 -9.67 -5.59
C PRO A 159 9.36 -11.05 -5.23
N GLY A 160 8.57 -11.14 -4.17
CA GLY A 160 8.00 -12.40 -3.68
C GLY A 160 8.90 -13.26 -2.80
N ALA A 161 10.16 -12.88 -2.59
CA ALA A 161 10.96 -13.54 -1.57
C ALA A 161 10.40 -13.23 -0.18
N TYR A 162 10.41 -14.24 0.69
CA TYR A 162 9.91 -14.11 2.06
C TYR A 162 10.74 -13.08 2.83
N VAL A 163 10.06 -12.10 3.42
CA VAL A 163 10.70 -11.03 4.20
C VAL A 163 10.93 -11.50 5.63
N GLN A 164 12.18 -11.48 6.07
CA GLN A 164 12.60 -11.81 7.44
C GLN A 164 13.10 -10.59 8.22
N ASP A 165 13.24 -9.43 7.56
CA ASP A 165 13.68 -8.20 8.21
C ASP A 165 12.65 -7.76 9.25
N THR A 166 13.07 -7.70 10.51
CA THR A 166 12.22 -7.30 11.65
C THR A 166 11.84 -5.82 11.59
N ASN A 167 12.58 -5.01 10.82
CA ASN A 167 12.28 -3.61 10.57
C ASN A 167 11.40 -3.39 9.33
N ALA A 168 11.05 -4.45 8.59
CA ALA A 168 10.16 -4.33 7.45
C ALA A 168 8.81 -3.76 7.88
N ARG A 169 8.21 -2.95 7.02
CA ARG A 169 6.88 -2.35 7.22
C ARG A 169 6.13 -2.43 5.90
N GLY A 170 4.91 -2.94 5.93
CA GLY A 170 4.12 -3.11 4.72
C GLY A 170 2.62 -3.23 4.97
N ILE A 171 1.90 -3.37 3.87
CA ILE A 171 0.47 -3.65 3.81
C ILE A 171 0.28 -4.81 2.85
N ARG A 172 -0.52 -5.80 3.25
CA ARG A 172 -0.98 -6.91 2.40
C ARG A 172 -2.50 -6.87 2.32
N TYR A 173 -3.02 -6.89 1.11
CA TYR A 173 -4.45 -7.02 0.83
C TYR A 173 -4.73 -8.48 0.44
N GLU A 174 -5.72 -9.09 1.06
CA GLU A 174 -6.26 -10.41 0.71
C GLU A 174 -7.59 -10.23 -0.02
N THR A 175 -7.79 -10.96 -1.12
CA THR A 175 -9.04 -10.89 -1.89
C THR A 175 -9.86 -12.18 -1.87
N ASP A 176 -11.12 -12.07 -2.28
CA ASP A 176 -11.91 -13.19 -2.77
C ASP A 176 -11.56 -13.55 -4.23
N ALA A 177 -12.28 -14.54 -4.77
CA ALA A 177 -12.11 -15.04 -6.14
C ALA A 177 -12.52 -14.04 -7.23
N GLN A 178 -13.19 -12.95 -6.87
CA GLN A 178 -13.56 -11.85 -7.77
C GLN A 178 -12.52 -10.72 -7.72
N GLY A 179 -11.47 -10.86 -6.90
CA GLY A 179 -10.44 -9.84 -6.71
C GLY A 179 -10.91 -8.70 -5.79
N VAL A 180 -11.96 -8.90 -4.99
CA VAL A 180 -12.45 -7.93 -4.02
C VAL A 180 -11.78 -8.18 -2.68
N VAL A 181 -11.27 -7.13 -2.04
CA VAL A 181 -10.55 -7.19 -0.77
C VAL A 181 -11.48 -7.63 0.36
N THR A 182 -11.09 -8.71 1.06
CA THR A 182 -11.77 -9.32 2.19
C THR A 182 -11.02 -9.13 3.50
N ALA A 183 -9.70 -8.90 3.45
CA ALA A 183 -8.89 -8.52 4.60
C ALA A 183 -7.73 -7.60 4.21
N VAL A 184 -7.30 -6.78 5.17
CA VAL A 184 -6.07 -5.97 5.05
C VAL A 184 -5.20 -6.21 6.28
N HIS A 185 -3.94 -6.54 6.05
CA HIS A 185 -2.92 -6.74 7.07
C HIS A 185 -1.89 -5.62 6.96
N ALA A 186 -1.61 -4.94 8.06
CA ALA A 186 -0.62 -3.88 8.12
C ALA A 186 0.37 -4.16 9.25
N GLY A 187 1.67 -4.05 8.96
CA GLY A 187 2.70 -4.21 9.97
C GLY A 187 4.02 -4.75 9.45
N GLY A 188 4.65 -5.60 10.24
CA GLY A 188 5.96 -6.18 9.95
C GLY A 188 5.90 -7.44 9.07
N ALA A 189 6.97 -8.24 9.10
CA ALA A 189 7.07 -9.50 8.35
C ALA A 189 5.86 -10.45 8.51
N SER A 190 5.18 -10.41 9.67
CA SER A 190 4.02 -11.24 9.97
C SER A 190 2.80 -11.03 9.06
N ILE A 191 2.74 -9.92 8.30
CA ILE A 191 1.67 -9.74 7.31
C ILE A 191 1.68 -10.82 6.21
N GLN A 192 2.77 -11.58 6.08
CA GLN A 192 2.90 -12.68 5.12
C GLN A 192 2.25 -14.00 5.60
N ASN A 193 1.87 -14.09 6.87
CA ASN A 193 1.27 -15.30 7.43
C ASN A 193 -0.11 -15.54 6.82
N VAL A 194 -0.47 -16.80 6.58
CA VAL A 194 -1.68 -17.18 5.85
C VAL A 194 -2.81 -17.59 6.81
N GLU A 195 -2.47 -18.16 7.95
CA GLU A 195 -3.41 -18.67 8.96
C GLU A 195 -3.26 -17.89 10.28
N GLY A 196 -2.98 -16.60 10.17
CA GLY A 196 -2.66 -15.74 11.30
C GLY A 196 -1.30 -16.07 11.89
N CYS A 197 -1.21 -17.06 12.77
CA CYS A 197 0.04 -17.42 13.44
C CYS A 197 0.95 -18.36 12.64
N SER A 198 0.57 -18.74 11.41
CA SER A 198 1.32 -19.64 10.52
C SER A 198 1.14 -19.34 9.03
#